data_AF-A0A0F2NQP3-F1
#
_entry.id   AF-A0A0F2NQP3-F1
#
_cell.length_a   1.000
_cell.length_b   1.000
_cell.length_c   1.000
_cell.angle_alpha   90.00
_cell.angle_beta   90.00
_cell.angle_gamma   90.00
#
_symmetry.space_group_name_H-M   'P 1'
#
loop_
_entity.id
_entity.type
_entity.pdbx_description
1 polymer ?
#
loop_
_entity_poly.entity_id
_entity_poly.type
_entity_poly.pdbx_seq_one_letter_code
_entity_poly.pdbx_strand_id
1 'polypeptide(L)' 'MDKGNDIIDILVNEAHEIFNKTSIYEVIDLNNGSARDFLNETYGNPEAELVERYLGVIEKLEKLQYEGFCRS' A
#
# COMPACT_ATOMS: atom_id res chain seq x y z
N MET A 1 -11.68 21.85 -2.28
CA MET A 1 -10.61 21.02 -1.71
C MET A 1 -11.17 19.62 -1.62
N ASP A 2 -10.70 18.78 -2.53
CA ASP A 2 -11.17 17.41 -2.71
C ASP A 2 -10.56 16.53 -1.62
N LYS A 3 -11.25 16.41 -0.48
CA LYS A 3 -10.73 15.77 0.74
C LYS A 3 -10.40 14.28 0.57
N GLY A 4 -10.84 13.65 -0.53
CA GLY A 4 -10.55 12.25 -0.83
C GLY A 4 -9.11 12.03 -1.29
N ASN A 5 -8.58 12.96 -2.11
CA ASN A 5 -7.21 12.88 -2.59
C ASN A 5 -6.18 13.06 -1.46
N ASP A 6 -6.48 13.94 -0.49
CA ASP A 6 -5.58 14.21 0.64
C ASP A 6 -5.28 12.95 1.46
N ILE A 7 -6.26 12.04 1.64
CA ILE A 7 -6.08 10.82 2.42
C ILE A 7 -5.28 9.77 1.64
N ILE A 8 -5.54 9.65 0.34
CA ILE A 8 -4.78 8.74 -0.54
C ILE A 8 -3.31 9.18 -0.57
N ASP A 9 -3.04 10.47 -0.73
CA ASP A 9 -1.67 11.01 -0.77
C ASP A 9 -0.93 10.77 0.56
N ILE A 10 -1.61 10.86 1.71
CA ILE A 10 -1.02 10.52 3.03
C ILE A 10 -0.63 9.05 3.08
N LEU A 11 -1.50 8.14 2.66
CA LEU A 11 -1.24 6.70 2.70
C LEU A 11 -0.13 6.30 1.72
N VAL A 12 -0.11 6.89 0.52
CA VAL A 12 0.97 6.67 -0.45
C VAL A 12 2.32 7.14 0.12
N ASN A 13 2.35 8.29 0.79
CA ASN A 13 3.56 8.76 1.46
C ASN A 13 3.98 7.84 2.61
N GLU A 14 3.04 7.38 3.45
CA GLU A 14 3.31 6.44 4.55
C GLU A 14 3.92 5.12 4.03
N ALA A 15 3.37 4.59 2.93
CA ALA A 15 3.94 3.40 2.29
C ALA A 15 5.35 3.64 1.75
N HIS A 16 5.61 4.80 1.14
CA HIS A 16 6.95 5.16 0.67
C HIS A 16 7.95 5.38 1.82
N GLU A 17 7.51 5.83 2.99
CA GLU A 17 8.37 5.93 4.18
C GLU A 17 8.79 4.55 4.69
N ILE A 18 7.94 3.53 4.55
CA ILE A 18 8.26 2.14 4.91
C ILE A 18 9.14 1.50 3.83
N PHE A 19 8.71 1.56 2.57
CA PHE A 19 9.34 0.93 1.42
C PHE A 19 9.41 1.92 0.25
N ASN A 20 10.61 2.45 0.00
CA ASN A 20 10.84 3.53 -0.97
C ASN A 20 11.37 3.08 -2.35
N LYS A 21 11.70 1.81 -2.53
CA LYS A 21 12.24 1.24 -3.78
C LYS A 21 11.17 0.76 -4.76
N THR A 22 9.91 0.71 -4.32
CA THR A 22 8.80 0.08 -5.04
C THR A 22 7.61 1.01 -5.08
N SER A 23 6.89 1.05 -6.21
CA SER A 23 5.64 1.80 -6.28
C SER A 23 4.55 1.03 -5.54
N ILE A 24 3.83 1.70 -4.65
CA ILE A 24 2.72 1.08 -3.93
C ILE A 24 1.61 0.56 -4.88
N TYR A 25 1.42 1.21 -6.03
CA TYR A 25 0.46 0.78 -7.05
C TYR A 25 0.85 -0.53 -7.74
N GLU A 26 2.13 -0.93 -7.70
CA GLU A 26 2.54 -2.25 -8.20
C GLU A 26 2.19 -3.36 -7.21
N VAL A 27 2.01 -3.01 -5.93
CA VAL A 27 1.75 -3.97 -4.85
C VAL A 27 0.27 -4.03 -4.47
N ILE A 28 -0.49 -2.94 -4.67
CA ILE A 28 -1.94 -2.89 -4.34
C ILE A 28 -2.76 -3.91 -5.14
N ASP A 29 -2.33 -4.24 -6.36
CA ASP A 29 -3.00 -5.25 -7.20
C ASP A 29 -2.59 -6.70 -6.86
N LEU A 30 -1.58 -6.87 -6.00
CA LEU A 30 -1.08 -8.18 -5.58
C LEU A 30 -1.85 -8.70 -4.37
N ASN A 31 -2.12 -10.00 -4.35
CA ASN A 31 -2.61 -10.63 -3.12
C ASN A 31 -1.54 -10.60 -2.01
N ASN A 32 -1.96 -10.71 -0.75
CA ASN A 32 -1.07 -10.67 0.42
C ASN A 32 0.13 -11.64 0.36
N GLY A 33 0.02 -12.78 -0.31
CA GLY A 33 1.14 -13.72 -0.49
C GLY A 33 2.16 -13.19 -1.48
N SER A 34 1.69 -12.81 -2.68
CA SER A 34 2.52 -12.25 -3.75
C SER A 34 3.16 -10.92 -3.35
N ALA A 35 2.47 -10.07 -2.58
CA ALA A 35 3.02 -8.84 -2.03
C ALA A 35 4.18 -9.12 -1.07
N ARG A 36 4.05 -10.13 -0.19
CA ARG A 36 5.14 -10.55 0.71
C ARG A 36 6.35 -11.09 -0.05
N ASP A 37 6.12 -11.94 -1.04
CA ASP A 37 7.20 -12.49 -1.86
C ASP A 37 7.93 -11.38 -2.62
N PHE A 38 7.19 -10.44 -3.22
CA PHE A 38 7.76 -9.29 -3.91
C PHE A 38 8.59 -8.39 -2.98
N LEU A 39 8.10 -8.11 -1.77
CA LEU A 39 8.84 -7.34 -0.76
C LEU A 39 10.09 -8.08 -0.28
N ASN A 40 10.00 -9.41 -0.10
CA ASN A 40 11.16 -10.24 0.25
C ASN A 40 12.22 -10.23 -0.83
N GLU A 41 11.84 -10.34 -2.11
CA GLU A 41 12.76 -10.28 -3.25
C GLU A 41 13.40 -8.90 -3.39
N THR A 42 12.63 -7.82 -3.19
CA THR A 42 13.10 -6.45 -3.42
C THR A 42 13.98 -5.93 -2.29
N TYR A 43 13.64 -6.24 -1.04
CA TYR A 43 14.32 -5.71 0.14
C TYR A 43 15.22 -6.74 0.84
N GLY A 44 15.19 -8.01 0.43
CA GLY A 44 16.08 -9.05 0.96
C GLY A 44 15.69 -9.47 2.38
N ASN A 45 14.45 -9.94 2.56
CA ASN A 45 13.87 -10.34 3.84
C ASN A 45 13.74 -9.18 4.86
N PRO A 46 12.88 -8.18 4.57
CA PRO A 46 12.61 -7.08 5.50
C PRO A 46 11.96 -7.55 6.81
N GLU A 47 12.02 -6.71 7.85
CA GLU A 47 11.39 -7.02 9.14
C GLU A 47 9.88 -7.23 8.99
N ALA A 48 9.37 -8.29 9.63
CA ALA A 48 7.96 -8.67 9.53
C ALA A 48 7.01 -7.53 9.93
N GLU A 49 7.38 -6.72 10.93
CA GLU A 49 6.61 -5.55 11.36
C GLU A 49 6.48 -4.50 10.24
N LEU A 50 7.54 -4.24 9.47
CA LEU A 50 7.50 -3.30 8.35
C LEU A 50 6.60 -3.81 7.23
N VAL A 51 6.67 -5.11 6.95
CA VAL A 51 5.80 -5.78 5.98
C VAL A 51 4.34 -5.68 6.40
N GLU A 52 4.02 -5.97 7.67
CA GLU A 52 2.66 -5.87 8.18
C GLU A 52 2.13 -4.43 8.15
N ARG A 53 2.95 -3.45 8.54
CA ARG A 53 2.58 -2.03 8.44
C ARG A 53 2.28 -1.63 7.00
N TYR A 54 3.13 -2.03 6.06
CA TYR A 54 2.96 -1.72 4.64
C TYR A 54 1.69 -2.36 4.05
N LEU A 55 1.44 -3.64 4.34
CA LEU A 55 0.22 -4.32 3.91
C LEU A 55 -1.03 -3.67 4.52
N GLY A 56 -0.95 -3.17 5.76
CA GLY A 56 -2.05 -2.42 6.38
C GLY A 56 -2.34 -1.08 5.70
N VAL A 57 -1.33 -0.42 5.12
CA VAL A 57 -1.52 0.79 4.29
C VAL A 57 -2.22 0.43 2.98
N ILE A 58 -1.81 -0.67 2.34
CA ILE A 58 -2.44 -1.20 1.12
C ILE A 58 -3.92 -1.49 1.35
N GLU A 59 -4.27 -2.22 2.41
CA GLU A 59 -5.67 -2.56 2.73
C GLU A 59 -6.54 -1.31 2.92
N LYS A 60 -6.01 -0.27 3.56
CA LYS A 60 -6.70 1.02 3.71
C LYS A 60 -6.92 1.70 2.34
N LEU A 61 -5.93 1.66 1.46
CA LEU A 61 -6.03 2.23 0.13
C LEU A 61 -7.02 1.48 -0.75
N GLU A 62 -7.00 0.15 -0.75
CA GLU A 62 -7.98 -0.69 -1.46
C GLU A 62 -9.40 -0.34 -1.01
N LYS A 63 -9.61 -0.23 0.30
CA LYS A 63 -10.92 0.14 0.86
C LYS A 63 -11.37 1.52 0.43
N LEU A 64 -10.47 2.52 0.43
CA LEU A 64 -10.78 3.87 -0.01
C LEU A 64 -11.08 3.95 -1.51
N GLN A 65 -10.35 3.20 -2.34
CA GLN A 65 -10.64 3.10 -3.78
C GLN A 65 -12.00 2.44 -4.04
N TYR A 66 -12.33 1.39 -3.29
CA TYR A 66 -13.62 0.71 -3.40
C TYR A 66 -14.80 1.57 -2.94
N GLU A 67 -14.63 2.32 -1.85
CA GLU A 67 -15.64 3.27 -1.35
C GLU A 67 -15.82 4.48 -2.29
N GLY A 68 -14.77 4.88 -3.01
CA GLY A 68 -14.86 5.86 -4.10
C GLY A 68 -15.62 5.33 -5.32
N PHE A 69 -15.48 4.04 -5.62
CA PHE A 69 -16.17 3.38 -6.75
C PHE A 69 -17.67 3.13 -6.49
N CYS A 70 -18.07 2.86 -5.25
CA CYS A 70 -19.47 2.65 -4.84
C CYS A 70 -20.33 3.94 -4.82
N ARG A 71 -19.80 5.10 -5.23
CA ARG A 71 -20.54 6.37 -5.37
C ARG A 71 -20.86 6.74 -6.83
N SER A 72 -20.97 5.76 -7.74
CA SER A 72 -21.50 5.97 -9.10
C SER A 72 -22.90 5.39 -9.27
#